data_AF-A0A7C3N4N9-F1
#
_entry.id   AF-A0A7C3N4N9-F1
#
_cell.length_a   1.000
_cell.length_b   1.000
_cell.length_c   1.000
_cell.angle_alpha   90.00
_cell.angle_beta   90.00
_cell.angle_gamma   90.00
#
_symmetry.space_group_name_H-M   'P 1'
#
loop_
_entity.id
_entity.type
_entity.pdbx_description
1 polymer ?
#
loop_
_entity_poly.entity_id
_entity_poly.type
_entity_poly.pdbx_seq_one_letter_code
_entity_poly.pdbx_strand_id
1 'polypeptide(L)'
;MKIQDGYLNFLRRERIPVAVHFFTGMQLRGIVRGFDTYTFVLELEGTNKQVLIFKHGVLYIDPMRPVGDVVGRLIAEAQQAEQARQAQQQSKQQQQQQQKRPRQQAPAESRSES
;
A
#
# COMPACT_ATOMS: atom_id res chain seq x y z
N MET A 1 0.67 0.06 1.60
CA MET A 1 0.25 -0.35 0.24
C MET A 1 1.48 -0.79 -0.50
N LYS A 2 1.45 -1.85 -1.33
CA LYS A 2 2.65 -2.22 -2.09
C LYS A 2 2.91 -1.13 -3.13
N ILE A 3 4.18 -0.79 -3.36
CA ILE A 3 4.58 0.24 -4.33
C ILE A 3 4.01 -0.05 -5.72
N GLN A 4 4.01 -1.32 -6.13
CA GLN A 4 3.40 -1.78 -7.37
C GLN A 4 1.91 -1.38 -7.48
N ASP A 5 1.12 -1.68 -6.45
CA ASP A 5 -0.32 -1.37 -6.44
C ASP A 5 -0.54 0.15 -6.49
N GLY A 6 0.30 0.92 -5.78
CA GLY A 6 0.26 2.38 -5.84
C GLY A 6 0.56 2.95 -7.20
N TYR A 7 1.59 2.41 -7.85
CA TYR A 7 1.96 2.85 -9.18
C TYR A 7 0.87 2.52 -10.21
N LEU A 8 0.38 1.27 -10.24
CA LEU A 8 -0.70 0.87 -11.16
C LEU A 8 -2.02 1.61 -10.88
N ASN A 9 -2.33 1.87 -9.60
CA ASN A 9 -3.51 2.64 -9.23
C ASN A 9 -3.40 4.10 -9.65
N PHE A 10 -2.23 4.72 -9.51
CA PHE A 10 -1.97 6.07 -10.00
C PHE A 10 -2.18 6.14 -11.51
N LEU A 11 -1.56 5.23 -12.28
CA LEU A 11 -1.72 5.18 -13.74
C LEU A 11 -3.19 5.02 -14.17
N ARG A 12 -3.93 4.13 -13.48
CA ARG A 12 -5.36 3.87 -13.73
C ARG A 12 -6.24 5.08 -13.41
N ARG A 13 -6.07 5.69 -12.23
CA ARG A 13 -6.91 6.82 -11.78
C ARG A 13 -6.70 8.06 -12.62
N GLU A 14 -5.46 8.37 -12.95
CA GLU A 14 -5.08 9.53 -13.76
C GLU A 14 -5.22 9.29 -15.26
N ARG A 15 -5.71 8.10 -15.66
CA ARG A 15 -5.86 7.66 -17.06
C ARG A 15 -4.62 7.94 -17.90
N ILE A 16 -3.45 7.62 -17.34
CA ILE A 16 -2.17 7.81 -17.99
C ILE A 16 -2.07 6.83 -19.16
N PRO A 17 -1.85 7.30 -20.41
CA PRO A 17 -1.49 6.41 -21.50
C PRO A 17 -0.12 5.79 -21.20
N VAL A 18 -0.02 4.48 -21.34
CA VAL A 18 1.20 3.72 -21.05
C VAL A 18 1.58 2.84 -22.24
N ALA A 19 2.88 2.62 -22.36
CA ALA A 19 3.48 1.58 -23.15
C ALA A 19 3.85 0.39 -22.25
N VAL A 20 3.33 -0.79 -22.56
CA VAL A 20 3.65 -2.05 -21.88
C VAL A 20 4.64 -2.80 -22.75
N HIS A 21 5.82 -3.08 -22.20
CA HIS A 21 6.90 -3.77 -22.90
C HIS A 21 7.01 -5.20 -22.40
N PHE A 22 7.04 -6.16 -23.32
CA PHE A 22 7.08 -7.58 -23.02
C PHE A 22 8.49 -8.16 -23.22
N PHE A 23 8.80 -9.27 -22.55
CA PHE A 23 10.10 -9.97 -22.73
C PHE A 23 10.35 -10.42 -24.18
N THR A 24 9.29 -10.58 -24.97
CA THR A 24 9.36 -10.95 -26.39
C THR A 24 9.76 -9.80 -27.31
N GLY A 25 9.84 -8.56 -26.80
CA GLY A 25 10.07 -7.35 -27.59
C GLY A 25 8.80 -6.73 -28.18
N MET A 26 7.64 -7.37 -28.05
CA MET A 26 6.35 -6.77 -28.40
C MET A 26 6.02 -5.61 -27.43
N GLN A 27 5.29 -4.61 -27.93
CA GLN A 27 4.73 -3.53 -27.14
C GLN A 27 3.22 -3.41 -27.35
N LEU A 28 2.48 -3.14 -26.28
CA LEU A 28 1.09 -2.70 -26.34
C LEU A 28 0.98 -1.29 -25.75
N ARG A 29 0.12 -0.45 -26.33
CA ARG A 29 -0.16 0.90 -25.82
C ARG A 29 -1.62 1.00 -25.41
N GLY A 30 -1.88 1.75 -24.34
CA GLY A 30 -3.24 1.87 -23.83
C GLY A 30 -3.32 2.51 -22.46
N ILE A 31 -4.47 2.35 -21.80
CA ILE A 31 -4.73 2.85 -20.45
C ILE A 31 -5.03 1.67 -19.52
N VAL A 32 -4.40 1.67 -18.34
CA VAL A 32 -4.70 0.68 -17.30
C VAL A 32 -6.12 0.89 -16.78
N ARG A 33 -6.97 -0.13 -16.85
CA ARG A 33 -8.39 -0.07 -16.39
C ARG A 33 -8.60 -0.74 -15.04
N GLY A 34 -7.78 -1.72 -14.71
CA GLY A 34 -7.86 -2.49 -13.47
C GLY A 34 -6.64 -3.38 -13.31
N PHE A 35 -6.44 -3.92 -12.11
CA PHE A 35 -5.36 -4.86 -11.84
C PHE A 35 -5.65 -5.68 -10.58
N ASP A 36 -4.98 -6.82 -10.49
CA ASP A 36 -4.91 -7.65 -9.30
C ASP A 36 -3.45 -8.01 -9.00
N THR A 37 -3.22 -9.03 -8.17
CA THR A 37 -1.89 -9.53 -7.81
C THR A 37 -1.07 -9.96 -9.04
N TYR A 38 -1.66 -10.66 -10.01
CA TYR A 38 -0.95 -11.34 -11.11
C TYR A 38 -1.23 -10.76 -12.50
N THR A 39 -2.27 -9.95 -12.64
CA THR A 39 -2.75 -9.44 -13.92
C THR A 39 -3.09 -7.95 -13.85
N PHE A 40 -3.20 -7.33 -15.02
CA PHE A 40 -3.83 -6.03 -15.19
C PHE A 40 -4.58 -5.96 -16.52
N VAL A 41 -5.59 -5.11 -16.57
CA VAL A 41 -6.41 -4.87 -17.76
C VAL A 41 -5.93 -3.61 -18.45
N LEU A 42 -5.63 -3.72 -19.74
CA LEU A 42 -5.25 -2.61 -20.60
C LEU A 42 -6.34 -2.38 -21.65
N GLU A 43 -6.84 -1.15 -21.75
CA GLU A 43 -7.67 -0.72 -22.87
C GLU A 43 -6.74 -0.19 -23.97
N LEU A 44 -6.77 -0.82 -25.14
CA LEU A 44 -5.82 -0.55 -26.21
C LEU A 44 -6.08 0.83 -26.84
N GLU A 45 -4.99 1.58 -27.07
CA GLU A 45 -5.02 2.92 -27.66
C GLU A 45 -5.83 2.97 -28.96
N GLY A 46 -6.70 3.98 -29.09
CA GLY A 46 -7.54 4.17 -30.29
C GLY A 46 -8.68 3.16 -30.45
N THR A 47 -8.95 2.32 -29.44
CA THR A 47 -10.00 1.30 -29.48
C THR A 47 -10.77 1.24 -28.16
N ASN A 48 -11.90 0.53 -28.16
CA ASN A 48 -12.62 0.15 -26.93
C ASN A 48 -12.29 -1.28 -26.48
N LYS A 49 -11.23 -1.89 -27.04
CA LYS A 49 -10.87 -3.28 -26.74
C LYS A 49 -10.04 -3.33 -25.47
N GLN A 50 -10.52 -4.11 -24.51
CA GLN A 50 -9.79 -4.42 -23.28
C GLN A 50 -9.09 -5.77 -23.41
N VAL A 51 -7.86 -5.85 -22.93
CA VAL A 51 -7.08 -7.08 -22.88
C VAL A 51 -6.60 -7.32 -21.45
N LEU A 52 -6.70 -8.57 -21.00
CA LEU A 52 -6.11 -9.01 -19.74
C LEU A 52 -4.65 -9.38 -19.99
N ILE A 53 -3.75 -8.72 -19.29
CA ILE A 53 -2.30 -8.92 -19.39
C ILE A 53 -1.81 -9.60 -18.13
N PHE A 54 -1.09 -10.71 -18.30
CA PHE A 54 -0.40 -11.37 -17.21
C PHE A 54 0.96 -10.73 -16.95
N LYS A 55 1.26 -10.42 -15.68
CA LYS A 55 2.48 -9.71 -15.29
C LYS A 55 3.76 -10.49 -15.57
N HIS A 56 3.72 -11.82 -15.61
CA HIS A 56 4.92 -12.66 -15.87
C HIS A 56 5.54 -12.42 -17.24
N GLY A 57 4.79 -11.87 -18.20
CA GLY A 57 5.28 -11.56 -19.54
C GLY A 57 5.78 -10.12 -19.71
N VAL A 58 5.60 -9.27 -18.69
CA VAL A 58 5.88 -7.83 -18.77
C VAL A 58 7.26 -7.53 -18.19
N LEU A 59 8.06 -6.81 -18.98
CA LEU A 59 9.38 -6.33 -18.59
C LEU A 59 9.26 -5.00 -17.82
N TYR A 60 8.60 -4.00 -18.40
CA TYR A 60 8.31 -2.71 -17.74
C TYR A 60 7.06 -2.05 -18.33
N ILE A 61 6.55 -1.04 -17.61
CA ILE A 61 5.44 -0.19 -18.02
C ILE A 61 5.96 1.25 -18.04
N ASP A 62 5.88 1.90 -19.20
CA ASP A 62 6.38 3.24 -19.43
C ASP A 62 5.23 4.25 -19.62
N PRO A 63 5.09 5.27 -18.76
CA PRO A 63 4.15 6.37 -18.96
C PRO A 63 4.50 7.20 -20.19
N MET A 64 3.55 7.36 -21.12
CA MET A 64 3.75 8.14 -22.35
C MET A 64 3.76 9.66 -22.14
N ARG A 65 3.69 10.10 -20.88
CA ARG A 65 3.87 11.49 -20.48
C ARG A 65 4.61 11.55 -19.15
N PRO A 66 5.36 12.63 -18.86
CA PRO A 66 5.99 12.82 -17.56
C PRO A 66 4.95 12.76 -16.42
N VAL A 67 5.29 12.04 -15.35
CA VAL A 67 4.42 11.85 -14.16
C VAL A 67 5.05 12.32 -12.84
N GLY A 68 6.27 12.86 -12.90
CA GLY A 68 7.05 13.24 -11.72
C GLY A 68 7.50 12.03 -10.89
N ASP A 69 7.97 12.28 -9.67
CA ASP A 69 8.49 11.25 -8.78
C ASP A 69 7.37 10.49 -8.03
N VAL A 70 6.56 9.73 -8.78
CA VAL A 70 5.46 8.94 -8.21
C VAL A 70 5.99 7.91 -7.21
N VAL A 71 7.06 7.20 -7.56
CA VAL A 71 7.61 6.12 -6.73
C VAL A 71 8.19 6.66 -5.43
N GLY A 72 8.95 7.77 -5.47
CA GLY A 72 9.47 8.40 -4.27
C GLY A 72 8.36 8.84 -3.31
N ARG A 73 7.27 9.44 -3.84
CA ARG A 73 6.08 9.77 -3.02
C ARG A 73 5.47 8.52 -2.36
N LEU A 74 5.28 7.44 -3.12
CA LEU A 74 4.71 6.20 -2.59
C LEU A 74 5.59 5.55 -1.52
N ILE A 75 6.91 5.61 -1.67
CA ILE A 75 7.87 5.11 -0.67
C ILE A 75 7.77 5.94 0.62
N ALA A 76 7.75 7.28 0.49
CA ALA A 76 7.61 8.17 1.64
C ALA A 76 6.29 7.94 2.40
N GLU A 77 5.17 7.81 1.68
CA GLU A 77 3.86 7.48 2.26
C GLU A 77 3.88 6.13 2.99
N ALA A 78 4.55 5.12 2.41
CA ALA A 78 4.66 3.80 3.03
C ALA A 78 5.47 3.85 4.34
N GLN A 79 6.58 4.57 4.36
CA GLN A 79 7.42 4.75 5.56
C GLN A 79 6.68 5.47 6.68
N GLN A 80 5.97 6.55 6.37
CA GLN A 80 5.17 7.30 7.34
C GLN A 80 4.05 6.44 7.93
N ALA A 81 3.35 5.67 7.10
CA ALA A 81 2.30 4.77 7.56
C ALA A 81 2.83 3.67 8.50
N GLU A 82 4.06 3.19 8.26
CA GLU A 82 4.70 2.18 9.11
C GLU A 82 5.11 2.78 10.48
N GLN A 83 5.71 3.96 10.49
CA GLN A 83 6.03 4.68 11.73
C GLN A 83 4.78 4.97 12.57
N ALA A 84 3.69 5.43 11.93
CA ALA A 84 2.43 5.70 12.60
C ALA A 84 1.84 4.42 13.24
N ARG A 85 1.94 3.27 12.55
CA ARG A 85 1.50 1.98 13.09
C ARG A 85 2.32 1.53 14.28
N GLN A 86 3.64 1.71 14.23
CA GLN A 86 4.54 1.37 15.35
C GLN A 86 4.25 2.23 16.59
N ALA A 87 4.08 3.55 16.41
CA ALA A 87 3.72 4.45 17.50
C ALA A 87 2.37 4.09 18.15
N GLN A 88 1.38 3.70 17.34
CA GLN A 88 0.07 3.23 17.83
C GLN A 88 0.14 1.89 18.56
N GLN A 89 1.03 0.98 18.17
CA GLN A 89 1.22 -0.30 18.85
C GLN A 89 1.90 -0.11 20.21
N GLN A 90 2.92 0.76 20.27
CA GLN A 90 3.63 1.09 21.51
C GLN A 90 2.70 1.76 22.54
N SER A 91 1.87 2.72 22.11
CA SER A 91 0.93 3.40 23.01
C SER A 91 -0.13 2.44 23.57
N LYS A 92 -0.65 1.52 22.76
CA LYS A 92 -1.59 0.47 23.21
C LYS A 92 -0.96 -0.49 24.22
N GLN A 93 0.31 -0.89 24.03
CA GLN A 93 1.01 -1.77 24.97
C GLN A 93 1.26 -1.08 26.32
N GLN A 94 1.63 0.20 26.33
CA GLN A 94 1.83 0.96 27.57
C GLN A 94 0.53 1.13 28.37
N GLN A 95 -0.60 1.40 27.70
CA GLN A 95 -1.90 1.50 28.38
C GLN A 95 -2.35 0.17 29.00
N GLN A 96 -2.11 -0.97 28.33
CA GLN A 96 -2.43 -2.29 28.87
C GLN A 96 -1.56 -2.68 30.09
N GLN A 97 -0.30 -2.22 30.15
CA GLN A 97 0.57 -2.47 31.31
C GLN A 97 0.17 -1.62 32.53
N GLN A 98 -0.31 -0.39 32.32
CA GLN A 98 -0.75 0.47 33.44
C GLN A 98 -2.06 -0.02 34.07
N GLN A 99 -2.97 -0.61 33.30
CA GLN A 99 -4.23 -1.17 33.82
C GLN A 99 -4.07 -2.51 34.57
N LYS A 100 -2.93 -3.21 34.42
CA LYS A 100 -2.64 -4.47 35.13
C LYS A 100 -1.94 -4.30 36.49
N ARG A 101 -1.74 -3.07 37.00
CA ARG A 101 -1.19 -2.88 38.35
C ARG A 101 -2.17 -3.45 39.38
N PRO A 102 -1.76 -4.42 40.23
CA PRO A 102 -2.64 -4.97 41.26
C PRO A 102 -3.08 -3.84 42.20
N ARG A 103 -4.37 -3.80 42.57
CA ARG A 103 -4.83 -3.02 43.72
C ARG A 103 -4.02 -3.49 44.93
N GLN A 104 -3.00 -2.72 45.32
CA GLN A 104 -2.26 -3.00 46.54
C GLN A 104 -3.24 -3.02 47.71
N GLN A 105 -3.09 -4.04 48.54
CA GLN A 105 -3.92 -4.38 49.68
C GLN A 105 -4.15 -3.15 50.57
N ALA A 106 -5.41 -2.95 50.97
CA ALA A 106 -5.77 -1.95 51.95
C ALA A 106 -4.98 -2.18 53.26
N PRO A 107 -4.56 -1.13 53.98
CA PRO A 107 -3.83 -1.29 55.22
C PRO A 107 -4.71 -2.06 56.20
N ALA A 108 -4.15 -3.13 56.79
CA ALA A 108 -4.79 -3.84 57.88
C ALA A 108 -5.05 -2.85 59.01
N GLU A 109 -6.33 -2.52 59.25
CA GLU A 109 -6.74 -1.83 60.47
C GLU A 109 -6.39 -2.72 61.64
N SER A 110 -5.32 -2.35 62.33
CA SER A 110 -4.97 -2.80 63.65
C SER A 110 -6.11 -2.44 64.61
N ARG A 111 -7.04 -3.37 64.84
CA ARG A 111 -7.89 -3.32 66.03
C ARG A 111 -7.10 -3.87 67.21
N SER A 112 -6.43 -2.95 67.89
CA SER A 112 -6.05 -3.05 69.29
C SER A 112 -7.30 -3.06 70.17
N GLU A 113 -7.32 -3.98 71.15
CA GLU A 113 -7.92 -3.86 72.49
C GLU A 113 -9.45 -3.60 72.52
N SER A 114 -10.29 -4.41 73.17
CA SER A 114 -10.22 -4.90 74.56
C SER A 114 -11.22 -6.06 74.73
#